data_AF-M5EGM8-F1
#
_entry.id   AF-M5EGM8-F1
#
_cell.length_a   1.000
_cell.length_b   1.000
_cell.length_c   1.000
_cell.angle_alpha   90.00
_cell.angle_beta   90.00
_cell.angle_gamma   90.00
#
_symmetry.space_group_name_H-M   'P 1'
#
loop_
_entity.id
_entity.type
_entity.pdbx_description
1 polymer ?
#
loop_
_entity_poly.entity_id
_entity_poly.type
_entity_poly.pdbx_seq_one_letter_code
_entity_poly.pdbx_strand_id
1 'polypeptide(L)'
;MSEYHEPEEKLTEEAMEYHRIIKSVMEELEAVDWYNQRAVATNDPDVQAIVEHNRDEEIEHACMGLEWLRRNNPVWDEMLRTFLFTTAKITEVEEEGEGEEGAEEAPASKGSLGLGNMRGGE
;
A
#
# COMPACT_ATOMS: atom_id res chain seq x y z
N MET A 1 16.95 17.87 -2.13
CA MET A 1 15.53 18.26 -1.91
C MET A 1 15.17 17.74 -0.53
N SER A 2 14.27 18.40 0.20
CA SER A 2 13.84 17.94 1.53
C SER A 2 13.10 16.60 1.41
N GLU A 3 13.39 15.63 2.28
CA GLU A 3 12.65 14.34 2.38
C GLU A 3 11.20 14.56 2.83
N TYR A 4 10.95 15.63 3.60
CA TYR A 4 9.63 16.06 4.02
C TYR A 4 9.08 17.18 3.14
N HIS A 5 7.76 17.18 2.92
CA HIS A 5 7.05 18.26 2.24
C HIS A 5 6.74 19.47 3.15
N GLU A 6 6.85 19.31 4.46
CA GLU A 6 6.67 20.37 5.46
C GLU A 6 7.94 20.51 6.32
N PRO A 7 8.17 21.66 6.97
CA PRO A 7 9.27 21.82 7.90
C PRO A 7 9.22 20.78 9.02
N GLU A 8 10.36 20.14 9.31
CA GLU A 8 10.47 19.05 10.30
C GLU A 8 10.01 19.47 11.68
N GLU A 9 10.24 20.73 12.08
CA GLU A 9 9.81 21.28 13.37
C GLU A 9 8.28 21.35 13.54
N LYS A 10 7.51 21.16 12.45
CA LYS A 10 6.05 21.07 12.49
C LYS A 10 5.53 19.63 12.53
N LEU A 11 6.39 18.64 12.36
CA LEU A 11 6.00 17.24 12.33
C LEU A 11 6.00 16.66 13.75
N THR A 12 4.98 15.86 14.05
CA THR A 12 4.98 15.04 15.27
C THR A 12 5.91 13.85 15.09
N GLU A 13 6.38 13.27 16.20
CA GLU A 13 7.17 12.02 16.16
C GLU A 13 6.40 10.91 15.43
N GLU A 14 5.10 10.78 15.68
CA GLU A 14 4.22 9.84 15.00
C GLU A 14 4.17 10.07 13.48
N ALA A 15 4.03 11.32 13.02
CA ALA A 15 4.02 11.64 11.59
C ALA A 15 5.37 11.30 10.93
N MET A 16 6.47 11.49 11.65
CA MET A 16 7.80 11.12 11.17
C MET A 16 7.97 9.59 11.08
N GLU A 17 7.55 8.82 12.09
CA GLU A 17 7.58 7.35 12.02
C GLU A 17 6.71 6.82 10.88
N TYR A 18 5.52 7.39 10.73
CA TYR A 18 4.61 7.05 9.65
C TYR A 18 5.21 7.35 8.27
N HIS A 19 5.87 8.51 8.11
CA HIS A 19 6.60 8.85 6.88
C HIS A 19 7.72 7.85 6.59
N ARG A 20 8.51 7.45 7.60
CA ARG A 20 9.60 6.47 7.42
C ARG A 20 9.06 5.17 6.82
N ILE A 21 7.97 4.63 7.38
CA ILE A 21 7.39 3.38 6.88
C ILE A 21 6.79 3.54 5.48
N ILE A 22 6.07 4.64 5.21
CA ILE A 22 5.56 4.89 3.85
C ILE A 22 6.70 4.98 2.84
N LYS A 23 7.76 5.71 3.18
CA LYS A 23 8.89 5.91 2.27
C LYS A 23 9.63 4.59 2.01
N SER A 24 9.83 3.77 3.04
CA SER A 24 10.38 2.43 2.86
C SER A 24 9.51 1.56 1.95
N VAL A 25 8.19 1.50 2.17
CA VAL A 25 7.28 0.72 1.29
C VAL A 25 7.33 1.24 -0.16
N MET A 26 7.40 2.56 -0.37
CA MET A 26 7.55 3.14 -1.71
C MET A 26 8.84 2.67 -2.38
N GLU A 27 9.97 2.68 -1.66
CA GLU A 27 11.27 2.25 -2.18
C GLU A 27 11.29 0.76 -2.51
N GLU A 28 10.68 -0.09 -1.69
CA GLU A 28 10.57 -1.52 -1.99
C GLU A 28 9.72 -1.77 -3.24
N LEU A 29 8.60 -1.05 -3.40
CA LEU A 29 7.78 -1.16 -4.62
C LEU A 29 8.51 -0.66 -5.88
N GLU A 30 9.32 0.39 -5.76
CA GLU A 30 10.21 0.84 -6.85
C GLU A 30 11.24 -0.23 -7.19
N ALA A 31 11.84 -0.88 -6.19
CA ALA A 31 12.81 -1.95 -6.39
C ALA A 31 12.17 -3.17 -7.09
N VAL A 32 10.96 -3.58 -6.67
CA VAL A 32 10.19 -4.64 -7.33
C VAL A 32 9.98 -4.35 -8.81
N ASP A 33 9.53 -3.14 -9.16
CA ASP A 33 9.33 -2.73 -10.56
C ASP A 33 10.65 -2.76 -11.34
N TRP A 34 11.70 -2.14 -10.80
CA TRP A 34 13.00 -2.07 -11.49
C TRP A 34 13.62 -3.45 -11.70
N TYR A 35 13.58 -4.32 -10.69
CA TYR A 35 14.10 -5.68 -10.84
C TYR A 35 13.28 -6.50 -11.82
N ASN A 36 11.96 -6.33 -11.84
CA ASN A 36 11.11 -7.01 -12.82
C ASN A 36 11.44 -6.57 -14.26
N GLN A 37 11.64 -5.27 -14.51
CA GLN A 37 12.06 -4.78 -15.82
C GLN A 37 13.43 -5.35 -16.24
N ARG A 38 14.39 -5.39 -15.30
CA ARG A 38 15.74 -5.94 -15.54
C ARG A 38 15.69 -7.44 -15.84
N ALA A 39 14.88 -8.21 -15.11
CA ALA A 39 14.71 -9.65 -15.30
C ALA A 39 14.27 -9.96 -16.73
N VAL A 40 13.29 -9.20 -17.25
CA VAL A 40 12.76 -9.40 -18.61
C VAL A 40 13.71 -8.90 -19.70
N ALA A 41 14.53 -7.87 -19.42
CA ALA A 41 15.38 -7.23 -20.43
C ALA A 41 16.79 -7.84 -20.56
N THR A 42 17.29 -8.53 -19.54
CA THR A 42 18.64 -9.10 -19.54
C THR A 42 18.73 -10.35 -20.42
N ASN A 43 19.92 -10.59 -21.00
CA ASN A 43 20.24 -11.84 -21.72
C ASN A 43 21.19 -12.75 -20.91
N ASP A 44 21.60 -12.32 -19.71
CA ASP A 44 22.47 -13.08 -18.82
C ASP A 44 21.62 -13.84 -17.78
N PRO A 45 21.64 -15.18 -17.79
CA PRO A 45 20.81 -15.99 -16.91
C PRO A 45 21.19 -15.86 -15.42
N ASP A 46 22.46 -15.59 -15.11
CA ASP A 46 22.89 -15.39 -13.72
C ASP A 46 22.37 -14.05 -13.20
N VAL A 47 22.42 -13.00 -14.04
CA VAL A 47 21.81 -11.70 -13.70
C VAL A 47 20.31 -11.84 -13.51
N GLN A 48 19.62 -12.56 -14.40
CA GLN A 48 18.17 -12.77 -14.29
C GLN A 48 17.81 -13.43 -12.96
N ALA A 49 18.51 -14.51 -12.59
CA ALA A 49 18.24 -15.23 -11.34
C ALA A 49 18.46 -14.35 -10.09
N ILE A 50 19.50 -13.51 -10.09
CA ILE A 50 19.77 -12.59 -8.97
C ILE A 50 18.67 -11.55 -8.83
N VAL A 51 18.27 -10.89 -9.93
CA VAL A 51 17.26 -9.83 -9.82
C VAL A 51 15.86 -10.37 -9.56
N GLU A 52 15.53 -11.58 -10.03
CA GLU A 52 14.27 -12.25 -9.68
C GLU A 52 14.22 -12.62 -8.19
N HIS A 53 15.31 -13.17 -7.66
CA HIS A 53 15.44 -13.44 -6.22
C HIS A 53 15.25 -12.16 -5.40
N ASN A 54 16.00 -11.12 -5.72
CA ASN A 54 15.92 -9.85 -4.98
C ASN A 54 14.51 -9.24 -5.09
N ARG A 55 13.90 -9.23 -6.29
CA ARG A 55 12.52 -8.75 -6.49
C ARG A 55 11.55 -9.41 -5.51
N ASP A 56 11.64 -10.73 -5.37
CA ASP A 56 10.70 -11.49 -4.57
C ASP A 56 10.92 -11.25 -3.06
N GLU A 57 12.17 -11.02 -2.62
CA GLU A 57 12.48 -10.57 -1.25
C GLU A 57 11.95 -9.15 -0.96
N GLU A 58 12.05 -8.21 -1.91
CA GLU A 58 11.52 -6.86 -1.66
C GLU A 58 9.98 -6.84 -1.52
N ILE A 59 9.26 -7.81 -2.11
CA ILE A 59 7.82 -7.98 -1.86
C ILE A 59 7.56 -8.35 -0.39
N GLU A 60 8.41 -9.18 0.22
CA GLU A 60 8.33 -9.48 1.66
C GLU A 60 8.53 -8.20 2.48
N HIS A 61 9.57 -7.41 2.18
CA HIS A 61 9.86 -6.15 2.86
C HIS A 61 8.70 -5.15 2.75
N ALA A 62 8.13 -4.98 1.54
CA ALA A 62 6.96 -4.14 1.32
C ALA A 62 5.75 -4.61 2.16
N CYS A 63 5.52 -5.92 2.22
CA CYS A 63 4.44 -6.51 3.01
C CYS A 63 4.62 -6.30 4.51
N MET A 64 5.86 -6.38 5.02
CA MET A 64 6.18 -6.07 6.42
C MET A 64 5.86 -4.62 6.78
N GLY A 65 6.21 -3.67 5.89
CA GLY A 65 5.86 -2.26 6.06
C GLY A 65 4.36 -1.99 6.00
N LEU A 66 3.66 -2.60 5.04
CA LEU A 66 2.19 -2.52 4.92
C LEU A 66 1.48 -3.05 6.17
N GLU A 67 1.97 -4.14 6.77
CA GLU A 67 1.39 -4.67 8.01
C GLU A 67 1.58 -3.71 9.20
N TRP A 68 2.72 -3.00 9.27
CA TRP A 68 2.89 -1.94 10.27
C TRP A 68 1.87 -0.81 10.04
N LEU A 69 1.67 -0.36 8.80
CA LEU A 69 0.66 0.66 8.48
C LEU A 69 -0.75 0.22 8.88
N ARG A 70 -1.12 -1.03 8.57
CA ARG A 70 -2.39 -1.63 8.96
C ARG A 70 -2.62 -1.60 10.47
N ARG A 71 -1.60 -1.93 11.27
CA ARG A 71 -1.71 -1.94 12.74
C ARG A 71 -1.80 -0.56 13.37
N ASN A 72 -1.27 0.46 12.72
CA ASN A 72 -1.12 1.80 13.30
C ASN A 72 -2.09 2.83 12.71
N ASN A 73 -2.93 2.46 11.74
CA ASN A 73 -3.92 3.36 11.17
C ASN A 73 -5.23 2.60 10.83
N PRO A 74 -6.38 2.98 11.42
CA PRO A 74 -7.64 2.29 11.23
C PRO A 74 -8.15 2.32 9.78
N VAL A 75 -7.85 3.39 9.02
CA VAL A 75 -8.24 3.49 7.60
C VAL A 75 -7.45 2.49 6.76
N TRP A 76 -6.15 2.30 7.04
CA TRP A 76 -5.38 1.24 6.38
C TRP A 76 -5.96 -0.14 6.70
N ASP A 77 -6.33 -0.42 7.95
CA ASP A 77 -6.93 -1.70 8.32
C ASP A 77 -8.25 -1.97 7.59
N GLU A 78 -9.15 -0.99 7.57
CA GLU A 78 -10.42 -1.07 6.87
C GLU A 78 -10.22 -1.35 5.39
N MET A 79 -9.44 -0.52 4.70
CA MET A 79 -9.23 -0.64 3.25
C MET A 79 -8.53 -1.95 2.88
N LEU A 80 -7.50 -2.35 3.62
CA LEU A 80 -6.78 -3.60 3.33
C LEU A 80 -7.69 -4.83 3.52
N ARG A 81 -8.58 -4.83 4.51
CA ARG A 81 -9.57 -5.91 4.70
C ARG A 81 -10.64 -5.94 3.64
N THR A 82 -11.11 -4.76 3.20
CA THR A 82 -12.11 -4.66 2.14
C THR A 82 -11.56 -5.27 0.85
N PHE A 83 -10.35 -4.91 0.44
CA PHE A 83 -9.85 -5.27 -0.90
C PHE A 83 -9.06 -6.57 -0.97
N LEU A 84 -8.23 -6.89 0.02
CA LEU A 84 -7.32 -8.02 -0.08
C LEU A 84 -8.04 -9.36 0.13
N PHE A 85 -7.49 -10.40 -0.53
CA PHE A 85 -7.99 -11.78 -0.46
C PHE A 85 -9.44 -11.96 -0.98
N THR A 86 -9.92 -11.02 -1.78
CA THR A 86 -11.18 -11.12 -2.51
C THR A 86 -10.95 -11.71 -3.90
N THR A 87 -12.01 -12.28 -4.49
CA THR A 87 -12.00 -12.77 -5.89
C THR A 87 -12.95 -12.00 -6.80
N ALA A 88 -13.78 -11.12 -6.24
CA ALA A 88 -14.63 -10.22 -7.00
C ALA A 88 -13.77 -9.22 -7.78
N LYS A 89 -14.37 -8.55 -8.76
CA LYS A 89 -13.67 -7.50 -9.50
C LYS A 89 -13.37 -6.36 -8.54
N ILE A 90 -12.11 -5.93 -8.46
CA ILE A 90 -11.62 -4.94 -7.47
C ILE A 90 -12.51 -3.70 -7.41
N THR A 91 -12.97 -3.18 -8.56
CA THR A 91 -13.84 -1.99 -8.64
C THR A 91 -15.27 -2.20 -8.15
N GLU A 92 -15.68 -3.44 -7.89
CA GLU A 92 -17.01 -3.82 -7.42
C GLU A 92 -17.00 -4.19 -5.92
N VAL A 93 -15.82 -4.36 -5.32
CA VAL A 93 -15.67 -4.72 -3.90
C VAL A 93 -16.09 -3.58 -2.95
N GLU A 94 -15.95 -2.32 -3.38
CA GLU A 94 -16.40 -1.15 -2.60
C GLU A 94 -17.91 -1.17 -2.35
N GLU A 95 -18.71 -1.70 -3.29
CA GLU A 95 -20.17 -1.71 -3.19
C GLU A 95 -20.69 -2.76 -2.18
N GLU A 96 -19.92 -3.82 -1.93
CA GLU A 96 -20.30 -4.89 -0.99
C GLU A 96 -19.87 -4.58 0.45
N GLY A 97 -18.75 -3.88 0.65
CA GLY A 97 -18.23 -3.51 1.97
C GLY A 97 -19.10 -2.49 2.73
N GLU A 98 -19.91 -1.69 2.03
CA GLU A 98 -20.89 -0.79 2.64
C GLU A 98 -22.16 -1.51 3.15
N GLY A 99 -22.31 -2.82 2.88
CA GLY A 99 -23.53 -3.60 3.13
C GLY A 99 -23.54 -4.56 4.33
N GLU A 100 -22.39 -4.83 4.98
CA GLU A 100 -22.28 -5.78 6.09
C GLU A 100 -21.91 -5.13 7.45
N GLU A 101 -22.43 -3.94 7.75
CA GLU A 101 -22.47 -3.46 9.14
C GLU A 101 -23.65 -4.11 9.91
N GLY A 102 -23.46 -5.38 10.26
CA GLY A 102 -24.38 -6.16 11.09
C GLY A 102 -23.64 -6.91 12.20
N ALA A 103 -23.53 -6.25 13.36
CA ALA A 103 -23.13 -6.75 14.68
C ALA A 103 -21.62 -6.79 15.03
N GLU A 104 -21.09 -5.65 15.50
CA GLU A 104 -20.58 -5.48 16.87
C GLU A 104 -20.32 -3.97 17.14
N GLU A 105 -20.68 -3.48 18.33
CA GLU A 105 -20.69 -2.06 18.69
C GLU A 105 -19.27 -1.45 18.87
N ALA A 106 -18.93 -0.41 18.09
CA ALA A 106 -17.95 0.62 18.44
C ALA A 106 -18.28 1.94 17.69
N PRO A 107 -17.96 3.14 18.24
CA PRO A 107 -18.60 4.36 17.81
C PRO A 107 -18.04 4.92 16.50
N ALA A 108 -18.98 5.25 15.63
CA ALA A 108 -18.91 5.99 14.37
C ALA A 108 -17.72 6.95 14.19
N SER A 109 -16.95 6.71 13.13
CA SER A 109 -16.36 7.73 12.27
C SER A 109 -16.99 7.58 10.88
N LYS A 110 -18.08 8.32 10.63
CA LYS A 110 -18.68 8.41 9.30
C LYS A 110 -17.75 9.16 8.36
N GLY A 111 -17.22 8.44 7.37
CA GLY A 111 -16.53 9.04 6.23
C GLY A 111 -16.33 8.01 5.13
N SER A 112 -17.40 7.64 4.43
CA SER A 112 -17.25 7.05 3.08
C SER A 112 -16.39 8.02 2.27
N LEU A 113 -15.22 7.56 1.83
CA LEU A 113 -14.20 8.40 1.20
C LEU A 113 -14.60 8.93 -0.19
N GLY A 114 -15.85 8.69 -0.64
CA GLY A 114 -16.42 9.33 -1.82
C GLY A 114 -15.68 9.04 -3.12
N LEU A 115 -14.88 7.97 -3.15
CA LEU A 115 -14.02 7.59 -4.28
C LEU A 115 -14.83 7.07 -5.49
N GLY A 116 -16.10 6.70 -5.29
CA GLY A 116 -17.00 6.14 -6.30
C GLY A 116 -17.38 7.04 -7.48
N ASN A 117 -16.78 8.24 -7.63
CA ASN A 117 -17.13 9.15 -8.74
C ASN A 117 -15.99 9.56 -9.69
N MET A 118 -14.83 8.88 -9.71
CA MET A 118 -13.85 9.12 -10.78
C MET A 118 -14.16 8.30 -12.04
N ARG A 119 -15.24 8.70 -12.71
CA ARG A 119 -15.62 8.23 -14.04
C ARG A 119 -15.16 9.25 -15.09
N GLY A 120 -14.14 8.90 -15.86
CA GLY A 120 -13.90 9.38 -17.22
C GLY A 120 -13.28 10.78 -17.40
N GLY A 121 -11.99 10.78 -17.73
CA GLY A 121 -11.35 11.84 -18.52
C GLY A 121 -10.54 11.16 -19.63
N GLU A 122 -10.81 11.54 -20.88
CA GLU A 122 -10.24 11.04 -22.14
C GLU A 122 -8.70 11.06 -22.21
#